data_AF-A0A925NWT7-F1
#
_entry.id   AF-A0A925NWT7-F1
#
_cell.length_a   1.000
_cell.length_b   1.000
_cell.length_c   1.000
_cell.angle_alpha   90.00
_cell.angle_beta   90.00
_cell.angle_gamma   90.00
#
_symmetry.space_group_name_H-M   'P 1'
#
loop_
_entity.id
_entity.type
_entity.pdbx_description
1 polymer ?
#
loop_
_entity_poly.entity_id
_entity_poly.type
_entity_poly.pdbx_seq_one_letter_code
_entity_poly.pdbx_strand_id
1 'polypeptide(L)'
;MNAQQLLNEILPILHSVKEDREKLEKILQFLLDEIYEEEEEEDEMEVPEKYLKAVKEIAGGIDAGFISILNMDTLEVEDVPQGMLMDPEDYESVTGISFEEADYQHPYWKNTITFEPLDSHESFDIMRRFTERLKDQKLQAKLIYALNNRKPFAHFKYHIDNSDHR
;
A
#
# COMPACT_ATOMS: atom_id res chain seq x y z
N MET A 1 14.17 33.28 22.75
CA MET A 1 13.44 34.02 21.70
C MET A 1 12.11 33.34 21.48
N ASN A 2 11.06 34.10 21.17
CA ASN A 2 9.79 33.52 20.75
C ASN A 2 9.79 33.23 19.23
N ALA A 3 8.80 32.47 18.76
CA ALA A 3 8.69 32.08 17.35
C ALA A 3 8.67 33.30 16.41
N GLN A 4 7.97 34.37 16.80
CA GLN A 4 7.89 35.60 15.99
C GLN A 4 9.24 36.30 15.87
N GLN A 5 10.05 36.32 16.93
CA GLN A 5 11.40 36.91 16.92
C GLN A 5 12.34 36.10 16.03
N LEU A 6 12.29 34.76 16.13
CA LEU A 6 13.07 33.88 15.25
C LEU A 6 12.69 34.09 13.77
N LEU A 7 11.39 34.15 13.47
CA LEU A 7 10.91 34.39 12.11
C LEU A 7 11.38 35.75 11.55
N ASN A 8 11.31 36.79 12.37
CA ASN A 8 11.77 38.13 12.00
C ASN A 8 13.27 38.20 11.73
N GLU A 9 14.07 37.28 12.28
CA GLU A 9 15.51 37.17 12.01
C GLU A 9 15.82 36.28 10.79
N ILE A 10 15.05 35.22 10.59
CA ILE A 10 15.25 34.26 9.48
C ILE A 10 14.88 34.89 8.13
N LEU A 11 13.74 35.59 8.04
CA LEU A 11 13.22 36.11 6.76
C LEU A 11 14.19 37.08 6.06
N PRO A 12 14.84 38.05 6.76
CA PRO A 12 15.84 38.91 6.13
C PRO A 12 17.06 38.15 5.60
N ILE A 13 17.51 37.09 6.30
CA ILE A 13 18.63 36.25 5.87
C ILE A 13 18.26 35.54 4.57
N LEU A 14 17.07 34.92 4.51
CA LEU A 14 16.56 34.29 3.30
C LEU A 14 16.43 35.29 2.15
N HIS A 15 15.91 36.49 2.42
CA HIS A 15 15.78 37.53 1.40
C HIS A 15 17.15 38.05 0.91
N SER A 16 18.20 37.99 1.74
CA SER A 16 19.55 38.42 1.33
C SER A 16 20.21 37.50 0.31
N VAL A 17 19.77 36.23 0.23
CA VAL A 17 20.31 35.22 -0.69
C VAL A 17 19.38 34.88 -1.85
N LYS A 18 18.29 35.63 -2.03
CA LYS A 18 17.21 35.33 -2.99
C LYS A 18 17.62 35.23 -4.46
N GLU A 19 18.76 35.82 -4.83
CA GLU A 19 19.31 35.78 -6.20
C GLU A 19 20.48 34.78 -6.32
N ASP A 20 20.87 34.10 -5.23
CA ASP A 20 22.00 33.18 -5.18
C ASP A 20 21.50 31.73 -5.21
N ARG A 21 21.49 31.15 -6.41
CA ARG A 21 20.94 29.82 -6.68
C ARG A 21 21.56 28.72 -5.82
N GLU A 22 22.88 28.71 -5.67
CA GLU A 22 23.59 27.67 -4.91
C GLU A 22 23.23 27.71 -3.42
N LYS A 23 23.06 28.93 -2.87
CA LYS A 23 22.64 29.08 -1.47
C LYS A 23 21.18 28.66 -1.28
N LEU A 24 20.31 29.03 -2.21
CA LEU A 24 18.91 28.62 -2.18
C LEU A 24 18.76 27.10 -2.29
N GLU A 25 19.53 26.43 -3.15
CA GLU A 25 19.54 24.96 -3.26
C GLU A 25 19.95 24.31 -1.93
N LYS A 26 21.00 24.82 -1.28
CA LYS A 26 21.45 24.30 0.03
C LYS A 26 20.42 24.52 1.13
N ILE A 27 19.78 25.69 1.16
CA ILE A 27 18.73 26.01 2.13
C ILE A 27 17.52 25.11 1.88
N LEU A 28 17.09 24.96 0.64
CA LEU A 28 15.98 24.08 0.27
C LEU A 28 16.27 22.64 0.68
N GLN A 29 17.45 22.11 0.35
CA GLN A 29 17.83 20.75 0.74
C GLN A 29 17.79 20.56 2.25
N PHE A 30 18.36 21.49 3.02
CA PHE A 30 18.31 21.43 4.49
C PHE A 30 16.86 21.49 5.02
N LEU A 31 16.03 22.37 4.46
CA LEU A 31 14.62 22.46 4.85
C LEU A 31 13.89 21.15 4.54
N LEU A 32 14.11 20.56 3.36
CA LEU A 32 13.50 19.29 2.97
C LEU A 32 13.94 18.11 3.86
N ASP A 33 15.22 18.05 4.21
CA ASP A 33 15.76 16.91 4.97
C ASP A 33 15.46 16.98 6.47
N GLU A 34 15.44 18.17 7.06
CA GLU A 34 15.47 18.34 8.52
C GLU A 34 14.21 18.99 9.11
N ILE A 35 13.39 19.67 8.29
CA ILE A 35 12.29 20.53 8.79
C ILE A 35 10.95 20.25 8.09
N TYR A 36 10.96 19.98 6.80
CA TYR A 36 9.77 19.71 6.02
C TYR A 36 9.29 18.30 6.36
N GLU A 37 8.23 18.24 7.16
CA GLU A 37 7.38 17.07 7.21
C GLU A 37 6.41 17.23 6.03
N GLU A 38 6.49 16.34 5.05
CA GLU A 38 5.43 16.22 4.05
C GLU A 38 4.16 15.91 4.86
N GLU A 39 3.28 16.90 5.00
CA GLU A 39 1.89 16.58 5.29
C GLU A 39 1.51 15.70 4.11
N GLU A 40 1.41 14.38 4.35
CA GLU A 40 0.58 13.52 3.52
C GLU A 40 -0.80 14.21 3.59
N GLU A 41 -1.06 15.17 2.70
CA GLU A 41 -2.42 15.48 2.32
C GLU A 41 -2.94 14.10 1.91
N GLU A 42 -3.72 13.49 2.79
CA GLU A 42 -4.71 12.51 2.41
C GLU A 42 -5.64 13.25 1.45
N ASP A 43 -5.17 13.57 0.24
CA ASP A 43 -6.00 13.63 -0.92
C ASP A 43 -6.72 12.29 -0.85
N GLU A 44 -7.97 12.32 -0.36
CA GLU A 44 -8.86 11.18 -0.43
C GLU A 44 -8.86 10.79 -1.91
N MET A 45 -8.01 9.82 -2.25
CA MET A 45 -7.89 9.32 -3.61
C MET A 45 -9.21 8.61 -3.87
N GLU A 46 -10.20 9.37 -4.33
CA GLU A 46 -11.50 8.83 -4.66
C GLU A 46 -11.32 7.94 -5.88
N VAL A 47 -11.53 6.64 -5.68
CA VAL A 47 -11.55 5.68 -6.78
C VAL A 47 -12.61 6.13 -7.78
N PRO A 48 -12.25 6.43 -9.04
CA PRO A 48 -13.22 6.88 -10.02
C PRO A 48 -14.37 5.86 -10.15
N GLU A 49 -15.61 6.35 -10.23
CA GLU A 49 -16.82 5.52 -10.12
C GLU A 49 -16.80 4.28 -11.03
N LYS A 50 -16.28 4.43 -12.25
CA LYS A 50 -16.14 3.34 -13.23
C LYS A 50 -15.29 2.16 -12.75
N TYR A 51 -14.35 2.38 -11.83
CA TYR A 51 -13.47 1.34 -11.28
C TYR A 51 -14.00 0.74 -9.98
N LEU A 52 -15.03 1.31 -9.34
CA LEU A 52 -15.49 0.84 -8.02
C LEU A 52 -15.87 -0.63 -8.01
N LYS A 53 -16.48 -1.13 -9.10
CA LYS A 53 -16.82 -2.54 -9.23
C LYS A 53 -15.56 -3.39 -9.35
N ALA A 54 -14.67 -3.07 -10.29
CA ALA A 54 -13.43 -3.81 -10.50
C ALA A 54 -12.56 -3.85 -9.25
N VAL A 55 -12.40 -2.72 -8.55
CA VAL A 55 -11.63 -2.65 -7.29
C VAL A 55 -12.21 -3.57 -6.22
N LYS A 56 -13.54 -3.65 -6.09
CA LYS A 56 -14.18 -4.59 -5.14
C LYS A 56 -13.97 -6.04 -5.51
N GLU A 57 -14.05 -6.37 -6.80
CA GLU A 57 -13.82 -7.73 -7.31
C GLU A 57 -12.36 -8.14 -7.08
N ILE A 58 -11.41 -7.29 -7.45
CA ILE A 58 -9.97 -7.51 -7.25
C ILE A 58 -9.63 -7.67 -5.77
N ALA A 59 -10.15 -6.79 -4.90
CA ALA A 59 -9.92 -6.92 -3.46
C ALA A 59 -10.45 -8.25 -2.91
N GLY A 60 -11.64 -8.69 -3.35
CA GLY A 60 -12.21 -9.98 -2.97
C GLY A 60 -11.39 -11.17 -3.46
N GLY A 61 -10.90 -11.13 -4.70
CA GLY A 61 -10.04 -12.16 -5.29
C GLY A 61 -8.72 -12.29 -4.52
N ILE A 62 -8.04 -11.16 -4.28
CA ILE A 62 -6.80 -11.10 -3.49
C ILE A 62 -7.01 -11.63 -2.08
N ASP A 63 -8.07 -11.21 -1.38
CA ASP A 63 -8.38 -11.69 -0.03
C ASP A 63 -8.62 -13.21 0.04
N ALA A 64 -9.11 -13.79 -1.06
CA ALA A 64 -9.30 -15.23 -1.21
C ALA A 64 -8.06 -15.97 -1.76
N GLY A 65 -6.96 -15.26 -2.03
CA GLY A 65 -5.70 -15.83 -2.50
C GLY A 65 -5.63 -16.11 -4.00
N PHE A 66 -6.50 -15.47 -4.79
CA PHE A 66 -6.45 -15.50 -6.25
C PHE A 66 -5.53 -14.43 -6.81
N ILE A 67 -5.04 -14.67 -8.03
CA ILE A 67 -4.47 -13.66 -8.90
C ILE A 67 -5.63 -13.06 -9.71
N SER A 68 -5.91 -11.78 -9.54
CA SER A 68 -6.96 -11.07 -10.26
C SER A 68 -6.41 -10.38 -11.50
N ILE A 69 -7.02 -10.59 -12.66
CA ILE A 69 -6.61 -9.99 -13.93
C ILE A 69 -7.72 -9.04 -14.39
N LEU A 70 -7.37 -7.76 -14.59
CA LEU A 70 -8.28 -6.72 -15.05
C LEU A 70 -8.09 -6.47 -16.55
N ASN A 71 -9.17 -6.54 -17.33
CA ASN A 71 -9.22 -6.01 -18.68
C ASN A 71 -9.41 -4.48 -18.64
N MET A 72 -8.44 -3.73 -19.14
CA MET A 72 -8.48 -2.26 -19.12
C MET A 72 -9.46 -1.65 -20.13
N ASP A 73 -9.86 -2.40 -21.16
CA ASP A 73 -10.80 -1.96 -22.19
C ASP A 73 -12.26 -2.14 -21.74
N THR A 74 -12.56 -3.23 -21.01
CA THR A 74 -13.93 -3.60 -20.59
C THR A 74 -14.19 -3.43 -19.09
N LEU A 75 -13.14 -3.33 -18.28
CA LEU A 75 -13.16 -3.37 -16.81
C LEU A 75 -13.69 -4.69 -16.24
N GLU A 76 -13.66 -5.76 -17.02
CA GLU A 76 -13.92 -7.12 -16.55
C GLU A 76 -12.73 -7.62 -15.74
N VAL A 77 -13.03 -8.35 -14.65
CA VAL A 77 -12.04 -8.97 -13.78
C VAL A 77 -12.19 -10.48 -13.86
N GLU A 78 -11.09 -11.19 -14.01
CA GLU A 78 -11.04 -12.65 -13.97
C GLU A 78 -10.04 -13.11 -12.90
N ASP A 79 -10.50 -13.95 -11.98
CA ASP A 79 -9.70 -14.49 -10.88
C ASP A 79 -9.17 -15.88 -11.24
N VAL A 80 -7.86 -16.05 -11.12
CA VAL A 80 -7.17 -17.30 -11.42
C VAL A 80 -6.49 -17.82 -10.16
N PRO A 81 -6.65 -19.11 -9.80
CA PRO A 81 -5.94 -19.70 -8.67
C PRO A 81 -4.42 -19.54 -8.85
N GLN A 82 -3.72 -19.08 -7.81
CA GLN A 82 -2.27 -18.87 -7.88
C GLN A 82 -1.53 -20.14 -8.33
N GLY A 83 -1.90 -21.30 -7.79
CA GLY A 83 -1.30 -22.58 -8.16
C GLY A 83 -1.48 -22.91 -9.64
N MET A 84 -2.59 -22.51 -10.25
CA MET A 84 -2.85 -22.76 -11.67
C MET A 84 -1.94 -21.95 -12.62
N LEU A 85 -1.39 -20.82 -12.16
CA LEU A 85 -0.42 -20.03 -12.94
C LEU A 85 1.03 -20.36 -12.58
N MET A 86 1.31 -20.63 -11.30
CA MET A 86 2.66 -20.81 -10.77
C MET A 86 3.18 -22.25 -10.93
N ASP A 87 2.31 -23.25 -10.71
CA ASP A 87 2.62 -24.67 -10.83
C ASP A 87 1.39 -25.44 -11.37
N PRO A 88 1.09 -25.30 -12.68
CA PRO A 88 -0.12 -25.86 -13.28
C PRO A 88 -0.19 -27.39 -13.16
N GLU A 89 0.96 -28.08 -13.21
CA GLU A 89 1.04 -29.53 -13.11
C GLU A 89 0.64 -30.04 -11.72
N ASP A 90 1.19 -29.42 -10.65
CA ASP A 90 0.82 -29.77 -9.28
C ASP A 90 -0.66 -29.43 -9.02
N TYR A 91 -1.11 -28.26 -9.50
CA TYR A 91 -2.50 -27.83 -9.37
C TYR A 91 -3.48 -28.80 -10.04
N GLU A 92 -3.22 -29.20 -11.28
CA GLU A 92 -4.04 -30.20 -11.99
C GLU A 92 -4.00 -31.54 -11.26
N SER A 93 -2.85 -31.97 -10.75
CA SER A 93 -2.74 -33.24 -10.01
C SER A 93 -3.60 -33.28 -8.74
N VAL A 94 -3.77 -32.13 -8.07
CA VAL A 94 -4.52 -31.98 -6.82
C VAL A 94 -6.01 -31.75 -7.07
N THR A 95 -6.34 -30.94 -8.08
CA THR A 95 -7.71 -30.47 -8.31
C THR A 95 -8.42 -31.21 -9.44
N GLY A 96 -7.66 -31.83 -10.34
CA GLY A 96 -8.16 -32.44 -11.57
C GLY A 96 -8.61 -31.44 -12.62
N ILE A 97 -8.25 -30.16 -12.49
CA ILE A 97 -8.66 -29.08 -13.41
C ILE A 97 -7.40 -28.54 -14.10
N SER A 98 -7.35 -28.67 -15.43
CA SER A 98 -6.26 -28.09 -16.23
C SER A 98 -6.56 -26.62 -16.61
N PHE A 99 -5.52 -25.88 -17.00
CA PHE A 99 -5.71 -24.51 -17.48
C PHE A 99 -6.56 -24.45 -18.76
N GLU A 100 -6.44 -25.43 -19.65
CA GLU A 100 -7.24 -25.50 -20.88
C GLU A 100 -8.71 -25.85 -20.64
N GLU A 101 -9.02 -26.58 -19.56
CA GLU A 101 -10.39 -26.88 -19.16
C GLU A 101 -11.06 -25.69 -18.48
N ALA A 102 -10.27 -24.81 -17.87
CA ALA A 102 -10.74 -23.56 -17.32
C ALA A 102 -10.98 -22.56 -18.47
N ASP A 103 -12.25 -22.22 -18.73
CA ASP A 103 -12.70 -21.35 -19.82
C ASP A 103 -12.36 -19.87 -19.58
N TYR A 104 -11.07 -19.57 -19.39
CA TYR A 104 -10.57 -18.24 -19.09
C TYR A 104 -10.57 -17.33 -20.31
N GLN A 105 -10.98 -16.09 -20.09
CA GLN A 105 -11.07 -15.06 -21.12
C GLN A 105 -9.81 -14.20 -21.21
N HIS A 106 -9.05 -14.07 -20.11
CA HIS A 106 -7.85 -13.23 -20.05
C HIS A 106 -6.77 -13.51 -21.10
N PRO A 107 -6.56 -14.76 -21.61
CA PRO A 107 -5.59 -15.00 -22.67
C PRO A 107 -5.92 -14.27 -23.98
N TYR A 108 -7.18 -13.84 -24.17
CA TYR A 108 -7.65 -13.13 -25.37
C TYR A 108 -7.73 -11.61 -25.18
N TRP A 109 -7.49 -11.11 -23.97
CA TRP A 109 -7.48 -9.68 -23.67
C TRP A 109 -6.16 -9.04 -24.12
N LYS A 110 -6.24 -7.82 -24.67
CA LYS A 110 -5.05 -7.11 -25.19
C LYS A 110 -4.39 -6.21 -24.16
N ASN A 111 -5.21 -5.54 -23.35
CA ASN A 111 -4.77 -4.57 -22.36
C ASN A 111 -5.17 -5.08 -20.97
N THR A 112 -4.23 -5.68 -20.25
CA THR A 112 -4.49 -6.26 -18.92
C THR A 112 -3.59 -5.68 -17.84
N ILE A 113 -4.09 -5.69 -16.60
CA ILE A 113 -3.30 -5.48 -15.39
C ILE A 113 -3.52 -6.69 -14.48
N THR A 114 -2.44 -7.24 -13.96
CA THR A 114 -2.48 -8.38 -13.03
C THR A 114 -2.24 -7.90 -11.60
N PHE A 115 -3.04 -8.40 -10.67
CA PHE A 115 -2.95 -8.13 -9.24
C PHE A 115 -2.71 -9.46 -8.52
N GLU A 116 -1.57 -9.56 -7.86
CA GLU A 116 -1.18 -10.75 -7.12
C GLU A 116 -1.53 -10.60 -5.64
N PRO A 117 -1.91 -11.68 -4.95
CA PRO A 117 -2.08 -11.63 -3.51
C PRO A 117 -0.73 -11.38 -2.85
N LEU A 118 -0.73 -10.52 -1.82
CA LEU A 118 0.48 -10.16 -1.09
C LEU A 118 1.13 -11.40 -0.50
N ASP A 119 2.44 -11.53 -0.69
CA ASP A 119 3.17 -12.57 0.02
C ASP A 119 3.22 -12.26 1.54
N SER A 120 3.65 -13.24 2.33
CA SER A 120 3.73 -13.07 3.79
C SER A 120 4.74 -11.99 4.21
N HIS A 121 5.81 -11.77 3.44
CA HIS A 121 6.82 -10.77 3.71
C HIS A 121 6.28 -9.36 3.43
N GLU A 122 5.66 -9.14 2.27
CA GLU A 122 5.01 -7.89 1.90
C GLU A 122 3.90 -7.52 2.88
N SER A 123 3.04 -8.49 3.21
CA SER A 123 1.98 -8.31 4.21
C SER A 123 2.57 -7.91 5.57
N PHE A 124 3.67 -8.55 5.98
CA PHE A 124 4.34 -8.23 7.23
C PHE A 124 4.92 -6.82 7.23
N ASP A 125 5.58 -6.41 6.13
CA ASP A 125 6.17 -5.08 5.99
C ASP A 125 5.11 -3.98 6.01
N ILE A 126 3.98 -4.18 5.34
CA ILE A 126 2.84 -3.25 5.36
C ILE A 126 2.33 -3.10 6.80
N MET A 127 2.08 -4.22 7.50
CA MET A 127 1.62 -4.19 8.90
C MET A 127 2.64 -3.52 9.82
N ARG A 128 3.94 -3.77 9.62
CA ARG A 128 5.02 -3.15 10.38
C ARG A 128 5.03 -1.64 10.19
N ARG A 129 5.05 -1.15 8.93
CA ARG A 129 5.04 0.29 8.62
C ARG A 129 3.78 0.99 9.15
N PHE A 130 2.64 0.32 9.09
CA PHE A 130 1.41 0.81 9.72
C PHE A 130 1.62 0.99 11.24
N THR A 131 2.17 -0.02 11.93
CA THR A 131 2.39 0.09 13.37
C THR A 131 3.37 1.17 13.76
N GLU A 132 4.45 1.36 13.00
CA GLU A 132 5.47 2.38 13.27
C GLU A 132 4.88 3.81 13.20
N ARG A 133 3.83 4.02 12.39
CA ARG A 133 3.14 5.31 12.22
C ARG A 133 1.97 5.56 13.19
N LEU A 134 1.62 4.59 14.04
CA LEU A 134 0.49 4.72 14.97
C LEU A 134 0.77 5.74 16.08
N LYS A 135 -0.15 6.70 16.26
CA LYS A 135 -0.12 7.67 17.36
C LYS A 135 -0.51 7.04 18.71
N ASP A 136 -1.40 6.05 18.73
CA ASP A 136 -1.74 5.31 19.94
C ASP A 136 -0.59 4.36 20.33
N GLN A 137 0.22 4.82 21.27
CA GLN A 137 1.38 4.08 21.81
C GLN A 137 1.01 2.74 22.45
N LYS A 138 -0.20 2.62 23.02
CA LYS A 138 -0.65 1.37 23.67
C LYS A 138 -1.05 0.34 22.62
N LEU A 139 -1.75 0.76 21.57
CA LEU A 139 -2.07 -0.13 20.45
C LEU A 139 -0.81 -0.49 19.66
N GLN A 140 0.06 0.48 19.37
CA GLN A 140 1.35 0.29 18.71
C GLN A 140 2.17 -0.81 19.41
N ALA A 141 2.37 -0.72 20.73
CA ALA A 141 3.13 -1.71 21.47
C ALA A 141 2.53 -3.13 21.38
N LYS A 142 1.20 -3.27 21.40
CA LYS A 142 0.52 -4.56 21.24
C LYS A 142 0.72 -5.14 19.84
N LEU A 143 0.61 -4.31 18.81
CA LEU A 143 0.76 -4.76 17.43
C LEU A 143 2.22 -5.12 17.10
N ILE A 144 3.20 -4.34 17.57
CA ILE A 144 4.61 -4.70 17.48
C ILE A 144 4.88 -6.03 18.19
N TYR A 145 4.31 -6.24 19.37
CA TYR A 145 4.43 -7.53 20.06
C TYR A 145 3.80 -8.66 19.25
N ALA A 146 2.60 -8.46 18.68
CA ALA A 146 1.94 -9.46 17.86
C ALA A 146 2.78 -9.86 16.64
N LEU A 147 3.34 -8.89 15.91
CA LEU A 147 4.17 -9.15 14.73
C LEU A 147 5.44 -9.95 15.06
N ASN A 148 6.05 -9.73 16.22
CA ASN A 148 7.29 -10.43 16.59
C ASN A 148 7.08 -11.80 17.24
N ASN A 149 5.84 -12.31 17.31
CA ASN A 149 5.51 -13.56 17.99
C ASN A 149 4.83 -14.58 17.05
N ARG A 150 4.57 -15.78 17.58
CA ARG A 150 3.89 -16.84 16.83
C ARG A 150 2.51 -16.38 16.37
N LYS A 151 2.16 -16.72 15.13
CA LYS A 151 0.91 -16.35 14.45
C LYS A 151 0.73 -14.82 14.34
N PRO A 152 1.70 -14.12 13.72
CA PRO A 152 1.74 -12.66 13.73
C PRO A 152 0.47 -12.03 13.15
N PHE A 153 0.04 -12.47 11.97
CA PHE A 153 -1.13 -11.93 11.28
C PHE A 153 -2.44 -12.13 12.07
N ALA A 154 -2.64 -13.31 12.66
CA ALA A 154 -3.86 -13.60 13.42
C ALA A 154 -3.95 -12.76 14.71
N HIS A 155 -2.85 -12.63 15.45
CA HIS A 155 -2.82 -11.81 16.66
C HIS A 155 -2.89 -10.32 16.35
N PHE A 156 -2.26 -9.88 15.26
CA PHE A 156 -2.37 -8.50 14.77
C PHE A 156 -3.83 -8.15 14.49
N LYS A 157 -4.50 -8.96 13.67
CA LYS A 157 -5.91 -8.79 13.34
C LYS A 157 -6.81 -8.77 14.59
N TYR A 158 -6.58 -9.68 15.53
CA TYR A 158 -7.31 -9.71 16.79
C TYR A 158 -7.20 -8.38 17.57
N HIS A 159 -6.02 -7.77 17.60
CA HIS A 159 -5.85 -6.49 18.29
C HIS A 159 -6.51 -5.31 17.58
N ILE A 160 -6.49 -5.27 16.24
CA ILE A 160 -7.20 -4.26 15.45
C ILE A 160 -8.72 -4.40 15.62
N ASP A 161 -9.25 -5.60 15.43
CA ASP A 161 -10.70 -5.89 15.50
C ASP A 161 -11.30 -5.57 16.89
N ASN A 162 -10.48 -5.54 17.93
CA ASN A 162 -10.85 -5.19 19.31
C ASN A 162 -10.32 -3.83 19.77
N SER A 163 -9.91 -2.97 18.83
CA SER A 163 -9.51 -1.58 19.10
C SER A 163 -10.62 -0.61 18.70
N ASP A 164 -10.50 0.64 19.14
CA ASP A 164 -11.42 1.72 18.77
C ASP A 164 -11.16 2.25 17.34
N HIS A 165 -10.23 1.64 16.59
CA HIS A 165 -9.72 2.11 15.29
C HIS A 165 -10.24 1.28 14.09
N ARG A 166 -11.48 0.78 14.18
CA ARG A 166 -12.10 0.01 13.10
C ARG A 166 -12.78 0.91 12.07
#